data_AF-A0AAJ2C6G6-F1
#
_entry.id   AF-A0AAJ2C6G6-F1
#
_cell.length_a   1.000
_cell.length_b   1.000
_cell.length_c   1.000
_cell.angle_alpha   90.00
_cell.angle_beta   90.00
_cell.angle_gamma   90.00
#
_symmetry.space_group_name_H-M   'P 1'
#
loop_
_entity.id
_entity.type
_entity.pdbx_description
1 polymer ?
#
loop_
_entity_poly.entity_id
_entity_poly.type
_entity_poly.pdbx_seq_one_letter_code
_entity_poly.pdbx_strand_id
1 'polypeptide(L)'
;MNPSILYFSRTGSAFKALFFLGFAVTAFLFASLRYQENNAPTQVVRAPGGLELPTRPPDRGPLAPFEIPLLIGAGCVALFYVGRHGARVATRQVAAKIENGNLHFHPSYSPVPAILPVENVLEALFDRADRLPGEGPRSARLAARLRYGLHLSYRSGSTIGEIRLIDNDIDGGTEQLRRFAAQVEVWRKSQVRTGDR
;
A
#
# COMPACT_ATOMS: atom_id res chain seq x y z
N MET A 1 -12.80 21.83 -5.29
CA MET A 1 -12.53 20.51 -5.89
C MET A 1 -13.84 19.87 -6.29
N ASN A 2 -13.88 19.15 -7.41
CA ASN A 2 -15.08 18.44 -7.84
C ASN A 2 -15.37 17.27 -6.88
N PRO A 3 -16.54 17.19 -6.21
CA PRO A 3 -16.85 16.11 -5.28
C PRO A 3 -17.06 14.76 -5.97
N SER A 4 -17.14 14.71 -7.31
CA SER A 4 -17.26 13.46 -8.06
C SER A 4 -15.92 12.80 -8.39
N ILE A 5 -14.79 13.40 -8.04
CA ILE A 5 -13.45 12.87 -8.35
C ILE A 5 -12.58 12.87 -7.10
N LEU A 6 -11.98 11.72 -6.81
CA LEU A 6 -10.94 11.53 -5.81
C LEU A 6 -9.60 11.37 -6.51
N TYR A 7 -8.62 12.18 -6.12
CA TYR A 7 -7.23 12.03 -6.56
C TYR A 7 -6.42 11.34 -5.47
N PHE A 8 -5.38 10.62 -5.86
CA PHE A 8 -4.40 10.15 -4.88
C PHE A 8 -3.68 11.33 -4.22
N SER A 9 -3.46 11.23 -2.91
CA SER A 9 -2.67 12.19 -2.16
C SER A 9 -1.22 12.19 -2.66
N ARG A 10 -0.72 13.36 -3.08
CA ARG A 10 0.69 13.54 -3.44
C ARG A 10 1.58 13.34 -2.21
N THR A 11 1.22 13.96 -1.09
CA THR A 11 1.96 13.85 0.16
C THR A 11 1.95 12.42 0.69
N GLY A 12 0.78 11.75 0.67
CA GLY A 12 0.66 10.35 1.06
C GLY A 12 1.48 9.42 0.17
N SER A 13 1.45 9.65 -1.16
CA SER A 13 2.27 8.89 -2.11
C SER A 13 3.77 9.14 -1.93
N ALA A 14 4.17 10.39 -1.68
CA ALA A 14 5.56 10.75 -1.42
C ALA A 14 6.09 10.09 -0.14
N PHE A 15 5.31 10.12 0.94
CA PHE A 15 5.67 9.46 2.19
C PHE A 15 5.83 7.94 2.00
N LYS A 16 4.92 7.28 1.28
CA LYS A 16 5.05 5.85 0.94
C LYS A 16 6.29 5.58 0.08
N ALA A 17 6.56 6.42 -0.91
CA ALA A 17 7.74 6.28 -1.74
C ALA A 17 9.03 6.39 -0.91
N LEU A 18 9.12 7.37 0.00
CA LEU A 18 10.26 7.53 0.90
C LEU A 18 10.41 6.35 1.87
N PHE A 19 9.29 5.85 2.41
CA PHE A 19 9.29 4.67 3.26
C PHE A 19 9.88 3.45 2.54
N PHE A 20 9.40 3.12 1.34
CA PHE A 20 9.94 2.02 0.54
C PHE A 20 11.39 2.27 0.10
N LEU A 21 11.77 3.52 -0.15
CA LEU A 21 13.15 3.86 -0.48
C LEU A 21 14.06 3.57 0.72
N GLY A 22 13.62 3.88 1.94
CA GLY A 22 14.32 3.51 3.17
C GLY A 22 14.55 2.00 3.25
N PHE A 23 13.51 1.19 3.03
CA PHE A 23 13.65 -0.28 2.99
C PHE A 23 14.64 -0.76 1.92
N ALA A 24 14.60 -0.18 0.71
CA ALA A 24 15.51 -0.54 -0.36
C ALA A 24 16.97 -0.26 0.04
N VAL A 25 17.25 0.94 0.58
CA VAL A 25 18.58 1.33 1.05
C VAL A 25 19.07 0.39 2.14
N THR A 26 18.24 0.10 3.14
CA THR A 26 18.59 -0.80 4.24
C THR A 26 18.87 -2.23 3.73
N ALA A 27 18.05 -2.74 2.81
CA ALA A 27 18.23 -4.07 2.24
C ALA A 27 19.56 -4.19 1.46
N PHE A 28 19.86 -3.21 0.60
CA PHE A 28 21.13 -3.21 -0.14
C PHE A 28 22.35 -2.97 0.75
N LEU A 29 22.21 -2.15 1.81
CA LEU A 29 23.27 -1.96 2.79
C LEU A 29 23.60 -3.28 3.50
N PHE A 30 22.59 -3.98 4.01
CA PHE A 30 22.82 -5.28 4.66
C PHE A 30 23.34 -6.33 3.68
N ALA A 31 22.86 -6.34 2.43
CA ALA A 31 23.41 -7.23 1.39
C ALA A 31 24.90 -6.96 1.16
N SER A 32 25.29 -5.68 1.10
CA SER A 32 26.68 -5.25 0.93
C SER A 32 27.55 -5.64 2.13
N LEU A 33 27.09 -5.39 3.35
CA LEU A 33 27.81 -5.78 4.57
C LEU A 33 28.00 -7.29 4.64
N ARG A 34 26.95 -8.08 4.34
CA ARG A 34 27.06 -9.55 4.25
C ARG A 34 28.00 -10.02 3.16
N TYR A 35 28.01 -9.35 2.01
CA TYR A 35 28.93 -9.67 0.94
C TYR A 35 30.39 -9.40 1.37
N GLN A 36 30.64 -8.29 2.05
CA GLN A 36 31.98 -7.97 2.59
C GLN A 36 32.41 -8.98 3.65
N GLU A 37 31.54 -9.37 4.58
CA GLU A 37 31.81 -10.41 5.57
C GLU A 37 32.13 -11.76 4.91
N ASN A 38 31.37 -12.13 3.86
CA ASN A 38 31.57 -13.39 3.16
C ASN A 38 32.88 -13.47 2.38
N ASN A 39 33.38 -12.32 1.93
CA ASN A 39 34.62 -12.19 1.15
C ASN A 39 35.78 -11.60 1.96
N ALA A 40 35.62 -11.40 3.27
CA ALA A 40 36.68 -10.90 4.13
C ALA A 40 37.87 -11.88 4.10
N PRO A 41 39.12 -11.38 3.99
CA PRO A 41 40.28 -12.25 3.96
C PRO A 41 40.35 -13.07 5.25
N THR A 42 40.61 -14.37 5.11
CA THR A 42 40.79 -15.27 6.26
C THR A 42 41.87 -14.70 7.17
N GLN A 43 41.51 -14.36 8.41
CA GLN A 43 42.48 -13.88 9.36
C GLN A 43 43.43 -15.01 9.73
N VAL A 44 44.73 -14.75 9.66
CA VAL A 44 45.76 -15.73 10.02
C VAL A 44 46.34 -15.29 11.35
N VAL A 45 46.27 -16.16 12.36
CA VAL A 45 46.90 -15.88 13.67
C VAL A 45 48.34 -16.34 13.58
N ARG A 46 49.29 -15.40 13.75
CA ARG A 46 50.71 -15.74 13.86
C ARG A 46 51.01 -16.21 15.28
N ALA A 47 51.35 -17.49 15.39
CA ALA A 47 51.89 -18.07 16.61
C ALA A 47 53.38 -17.69 16.78
N PRO A 48 53.91 -17.73 18.02
CA PRO A 48 55.34 -17.57 18.27
C PRO A 48 56.15 -18.57 17.43
N GLY A 49 57.22 -18.10 16.77
CA GLY A 49 58.03 -18.92 15.86
C GLY A 49 57.61 -18.86 14.38
N GLY A 50 56.67 -17.98 14.01
CA GLY A 50 56.31 -17.73 12.61
C GLY A 50 55.31 -18.73 12.02
N LEU A 51 54.70 -19.58 12.85
CA LEU A 51 53.63 -20.47 12.41
C LEU A 51 52.35 -19.67 12.13
N GLU A 52 51.84 -19.78 10.92
CA GLU A 52 50.57 -19.18 10.52
C GLU A 52 49.44 -20.21 10.69
N LEU A 53 48.58 -19.99 11.68
CA LEU A 53 47.42 -20.86 11.95
C LEU A 53 46.17 -20.28 11.27
N PRO A 54 45.46 -21.07 10.45
CA PRO A 54 44.18 -20.65 9.89
C PRO A 54 43.17 -20.47 11.04
N THR A 55 42.51 -19.32 11.10
CA THR A 55 41.37 -19.16 12.02
C THR A 55 40.21 -20.04 11.55
N ARG A 56 39.43 -20.56 12.51
CA ARG A 56 38.23 -21.35 12.22
C ARG A 56 37.33 -20.54 11.27
N PRO A 57 36.87 -21.12 10.14
CA PRO A 57 35.95 -20.42 9.26
C PRO A 57 34.70 -20.01 10.05
N PRO A 58 34.14 -18.82 9.78
CA PRO A 58 32.94 -18.35 10.46
C PRO A 58 31.83 -19.39 10.28
N ASP A 59 31.14 -19.73 11.38
CA ASP A 59 30.03 -20.68 11.36
C ASP A 59 28.87 -20.08 10.55
N ARG A 60 28.67 -20.60 9.34
CA ARG A 60 27.61 -20.13 8.42
C ARG A 60 26.42 -21.06 8.60
N GLY A 61 25.35 -20.53 9.18
CA GLY A 61 24.09 -21.25 9.33
C GLY A 61 23.52 -21.71 7.97
N PRO A 62 22.55 -22.64 7.97
CA PRO A 62 22.04 -23.28 6.75
C PRO A 62 21.39 -22.31 5.75
N LEU A 63 20.98 -21.12 6.19
CA LEU A 63 20.33 -20.10 5.35
C LEU A 63 21.31 -19.07 4.75
N ALA A 64 22.59 -19.10 5.14
CA ALA A 64 23.62 -18.16 4.67
C ALA A 64 23.69 -17.97 3.13
N PRO A 65 23.55 -19.01 2.27
CA PRO A 65 23.62 -18.80 0.82
C PRO A 65 22.40 -18.03 0.26
N PHE A 66 21.29 -17.97 1.00
CA PHE A 66 20.07 -17.30 0.57
C PHE A 66 19.94 -15.88 1.11
N GLU A 67 20.70 -15.50 2.14
CA GLU A 67 20.60 -14.18 2.79
C GLU A 67 20.82 -13.03 1.79
N ILE A 68 21.92 -13.06 1.02
CA ILE A 68 22.25 -11.98 0.07
C ILE A 68 21.23 -11.93 -1.08
N PRO A 69 20.90 -13.04 -1.78
CA PRO A 69 19.86 -13.02 -2.81
C PRO A 69 18.50 -12.52 -2.30
N LEU A 70 18.11 -12.91 -1.08
CA LEU A 70 16.84 -12.49 -0.49
C LEU A 70 16.83 -10.99 -0.17
N LEU A 71 17.93 -10.45 0.36
CA LEU A 71 18.07 -9.02 0.61
C LEU A 71 18.06 -8.20 -0.70
N ILE A 72 18.75 -8.67 -1.74
CA ILE A 72 18.71 -8.05 -3.06
C ILE A 72 17.29 -8.08 -3.63
N GLY A 73 16.62 -9.23 -3.57
CA GLY A 73 15.23 -9.39 -4.00
C GLY A 73 14.29 -8.45 -3.26
N ALA A 74 14.40 -8.37 -1.94
CA ALA A 74 13.62 -7.44 -1.11
C ALA A 74 13.88 -5.97 -1.49
N GLY A 75 15.14 -5.60 -1.73
CA GLY A 75 15.52 -4.25 -2.19
C GLY A 75 14.90 -3.90 -3.55
N CYS A 76 14.94 -4.82 -4.51
CA CYS A 76 14.33 -4.64 -5.82
C CYS A 76 12.81 -4.50 -5.74
N VAL A 77 12.13 -5.33 -4.93
CA VAL A 77 10.69 -5.21 -4.69
C VAL A 77 10.36 -3.84 -4.06
N ALA A 78 11.15 -3.39 -3.09
CA ALA A 78 10.97 -2.08 -2.47
C ALA A 78 11.13 -0.94 -3.51
N LEU A 79 12.16 -0.99 -4.37
CA LEU A 79 12.35 -0.02 -5.45
C LEU A 79 11.18 0.01 -6.44
N PHE A 80 10.58 -1.14 -6.77
CA PHE A 80 9.36 -1.18 -7.58
C PHE A 80 8.23 -0.36 -6.93
N TYR A 81 8.03 -0.47 -5.62
CA TYR A 81 7.05 0.33 -4.90
C TYR A 81 7.43 1.82 -4.81
N VAL A 82 8.72 2.15 -4.73
CA VAL A 82 9.19 3.54 -4.87
C VAL A 82 8.74 4.12 -6.21
N GLY A 83 9.02 3.43 -7.32
CA GLY A 83 8.61 3.87 -8.66
C GLY A 83 7.09 3.99 -8.79
N ARG A 84 6.34 2.98 -8.32
CA ARG A 84 4.87 2.96 -8.35
C ARG A 84 4.26 4.15 -7.60
N HIS A 85 4.76 4.45 -6.40
CA HIS A 85 4.27 5.58 -5.61
C HIS A 85 4.80 6.92 -6.12
N GLY A 86 6.04 6.98 -6.61
CA GLY A 86 6.64 8.16 -7.24
C GLY A 86 5.88 8.61 -8.48
N ALA A 87 5.43 7.66 -9.32
CA ALA A 87 4.60 7.96 -10.48
C ALA A 87 3.29 8.68 -10.10
N ARG A 88 2.69 8.34 -8.95
CA ARG A 88 1.47 9.01 -8.44
C ARG A 88 1.72 10.44 -8.01
N VAL A 89 2.90 10.72 -7.44
CA VAL A 89 3.32 12.07 -7.07
C VAL A 89 3.42 12.95 -8.33
N ALA A 90 4.04 12.42 -9.39
CA ALA A 90 4.25 13.15 -10.64
C ALA A 90 2.96 13.36 -11.45
N THR A 91 2.10 12.34 -11.57
CA THR A 91 1.00 12.34 -12.56
C THR A 91 -0.39 12.69 -12.03
N ARG A 92 -0.55 13.00 -10.73
CA ARG A 92 -1.85 13.31 -10.08
C ARG A 92 -2.98 12.36 -10.51
N GLN A 93 -2.75 11.07 -10.29
CA GLN A 93 -3.67 10.02 -10.71
C GLN A 93 -5.01 10.10 -9.99
N VAL A 94 -6.08 9.76 -10.72
CA VAL A 94 -7.43 9.63 -10.17
C VAL A 94 -7.53 8.30 -9.43
N ALA A 95 -7.93 8.35 -8.16
CA ALA A 95 -8.17 7.18 -7.32
C ALA A 95 -9.56 6.59 -7.58
N ALA A 96 -10.59 7.44 -7.59
CA ALA A 96 -11.95 7.06 -7.95
C ALA A 96 -12.67 8.24 -8.59
N LYS A 97 -13.60 7.99 -9.52
CA LYS A 97 -14.48 9.02 -10.07
C LYS A 97 -15.89 8.48 -10.31
N ILE A 98 -16.88 9.35 -10.18
CA ILE A 98 -18.27 9.09 -10.58
C ILE A 98 -18.47 9.72 -11.95
N GLU A 99 -18.83 8.92 -12.95
CA GLU A 99 -19.07 9.34 -14.32
C GLU A 99 -20.21 8.51 -14.93
N ASN A 100 -21.20 9.17 -15.54
CA ASN A 100 -22.33 8.51 -16.23
C ASN A 100 -23.05 7.44 -15.37
N GLY A 101 -23.22 7.69 -14.07
CA GLY A 101 -23.85 6.74 -13.15
C GLY A 101 -22.96 5.56 -12.72
N ASN A 102 -21.68 5.57 -13.10
CA ASN A 102 -20.71 4.53 -12.75
C ASN A 102 -19.58 5.10 -11.87
N LEU A 103 -19.12 4.29 -10.93
CA LEU A 103 -17.89 4.47 -10.18
C LEU A 103 -16.74 3.82 -10.93
N HIS A 104 -15.77 4.63 -11.34
CA HIS A 104 -14.52 4.16 -11.93
C HIS A 104 -13.43 4.17 -10.87
N PHE A 105 -12.85 3.01 -10.60
CA PHE A 105 -11.76 2.86 -9.66
C PHE A 105 -10.41 2.76 -10.37
N HIS A 106 -9.38 3.29 -9.74
CA HIS A 106 -8.03 3.08 -10.20
C HIS A 106 -7.65 1.59 -10.18
N PRO A 107 -6.90 1.05 -11.16
CA PRO A 107 -6.51 -0.37 -11.23
C PRO A 107 -5.74 -0.91 -10.02
N SER A 108 -5.28 -0.03 -9.12
CA SER A 108 -4.65 -0.46 -7.88
C SER A 108 -5.61 -0.98 -6.81
N TYR A 109 -6.91 -0.73 -6.95
CA TYR A 109 -7.93 -1.25 -6.05
C TYR A 109 -8.37 -2.66 -6.48
N SER A 110 -7.43 -3.61 -6.55
CA SER A 110 -7.76 -5.03 -6.77
C SER A 110 -8.27 -5.65 -5.44
N PRO A 111 -9.33 -6.47 -5.43
CA PRO A 111 -10.04 -7.07 -6.58
C PRO A 111 -11.31 -6.31 -7.04
N VAL A 112 -11.44 -5.01 -6.74
CA VAL A 112 -12.67 -4.25 -7.03
C VAL A 112 -12.86 -4.11 -8.54
N PRO A 113 -14.09 -4.26 -9.06
CA PRO A 113 -14.38 -3.98 -10.47
C PRO A 113 -13.88 -2.60 -10.87
N ALA A 114 -13.18 -2.50 -12.00
CA ALA A 114 -12.66 -1.21 -12.49
C ALA A 114 -13.78 -0.19 -12.74
N ILE A 115 -14.97 -0.68 -13.09
CA ILE A 115 -16.20 0.09 -13.28
C ILE A 115 -17.30 -0.59 -12.48
N LEU A 116 -17.96 0.16 -11.61
CA LEU A 116 -19.04 -0.30 -10.75
C LEU A 116 -20.26 0.62 -10.92
N PRO A 117 -21.40 0.13 -11.41
CA PRO A 117 -22.63 0.93 -11.44
C PRO A 117 -23.01 1.43 -10.05
N VAL A 118 -23.37 2.70 -9.91
CA VAL A 118 -23.71 3.29 -8.60
C VAL A 118 -24.95 2.63 -7.99
N GLU A 119 -25.86 2.13 -8.82
CA GLU A 119 -27.01 1.32 -8.40
C GLU A 119 -26.63 0.03 -7.66
N ASN A 120 -25.46 -0.53 -7.98
CA ASN A 120 -24.96 -1.74 -7.33
C ASN A 120 -24.26 -1.44 -6.00
N VAL A 121 -24.08 -0.17 -5.64
CA VAL A 121 -23.60 0.22 -4.31
C VAL A 121 -24.76 0.00 -3.32
N LEU A 122 -24.55 -0.89 -2.37
CA LEU A 122 -25.52 -1.21 -1.33
C LEU A 122 -25.45 -0.17 -0.21
N GLU A 123 -24.23 0.21 0.17
CA GLU A 123 -23.96 1.12 1.27
C GLU A 123 -22.72 1.97 1.01
N ALA A 124 -22.75 3.23 1.45
CA ALA A 124 -21.61 4.14 1.45
C ALA A 124 -21.45 4.81 2.82
N LEU A 125 -20.52 4.31 3.63
CA LEU A 125 -20.29 4.77 5.00
C LEU A 125 -19.00 5.57 5.09
N PHE A 126 -19.11 6.81 5.54
CA PHE A 126 -17.96 7.63 5.94
C PHE A 126 -17.89 7.70 7.47
N ASP A 127 -16.90 7.04 8.05
CA ASP A 127 -16.65 7.06 9.50
C ASP A 127 -15.15 6.87 9.77
N ARG A 128 -14.78 6.85 11.05
CA ARG A 128 -13.45 6.47 11.49
C ARG A 128 -13.15 5.04 11.02
N ALA A 129 -11.93 4.85 10.55
CA ALA A 129 -11.50 3.58 9.97
C ALA A 129 -11.51 2.41 10.98
N ASP A 130 -11.58 2.68 12.29
CA ASP A 130 -11.75 1.65 13.32
C ASP A 130 -13.21 1.20 13.52
N ARG A 131 -14.18 2.01 13.10
CA ARG A 131 -15.63 1.75 13.23
C ARG A 131 -16.25 1.11 12.01
N LEU A 132 -15.63 1.28 10.84
CA LEU A 132 -16.09 0.61 9.62
C LEU A 132 -15.89 -0.91 9.77
N PRO A 133 -16.85 -1.73 9.31
CA PRO A 133 -16.80 -3.19 9.46
C PRO A 133 -15.48 -3.77 8.92
N GLY A 134 -14.97 -4.79 9.60
CA GLY A 134 -13.71 -5.46 9.27
C GLY A 134 -12.94 -5.98 10.50
N GLU A 135 -12.43 -7.20 10.41
CA GLU A 135 -11.50 -7.76 11.41
C GLU A 135 -10.07 -7.34 11.05
N GLY A 136 -9.49 -6.47 11.89
CA GLY A 136 -8.10 -6.04 11.78
C GLY A 136 -7.34 -6.28 13.09
N PRO A 137 -6.03 -6.55 13.04
CA PRO A 137 -5.21 -6.72 14.25
C PRO A 137 -5.29 -5.48 15.15
N ARG A 138 -5.12 -5.67 16.48
CA ARG A 138 -5.28 -4.59 17.48
C ARG A 138 -4.40 -3.36 17.19
N SER A 139 -3.20 -3.55 16.66
CA SER A 139 -2.30 -2.47 16.23
C SER A 139 -2.85 -1.68 15.04
N ALA A 140 -3.47 -2.36 14.07
CA ALA A 140 -4.15 -1.71 12.95
C ALA A 140 -5.39 -0.93 13.41
N ARG A 141 -6.14 -1.43 14.40
CA ARG A 141 -7.26 -0.69 15.01
C ARG A 141 -6.80 0.60 15.69
N LEU A 142 -5.68 0.57 16.42
CA LEU A 142 -5.09 1.76 17.04
C LEU A 142 -4.67 2.82 16.00
N ALA A 143 -4.03 2.41 14.91
CA ALA A 143 -3.70 3.31 13.80
C ALA A 143 -4.96 3.83 13.07
N ALA A 144 -6.01 3.01 12.98
CA ALA A 144 -7.28 3.35 12.34
C ALA A 144 -8.12 4.35 13.15
N ARG A 145 -7.95 4.43 14.48
CA ARG A 145 -8.62 5.43 15.34
C ARG A 145 -8.28 6.88 14.96
N LEU A 146 -7.14 7.08 14.32
CA LEU A 146 -6.65 8.39 13.89
C LEU A 146 -7.02 8.72 12.44
N ARG A 147 -7.73 7.83 11.74
CA ARG A 147 -7.99 7.94 10.31
C ARG A 147 -9.47 7.83 10.01
N TYR A 148 -9.91 8.52 8.98
CA TYR A 148 -11.23 8.35 8.41
C TYR A 148 -11.16 7.54 7.13
N GLY A 149 -12.23 6.80 6.85
CA GLY A 149 -12.35 6.04 5.63
C GLY A 149 -13.75 6.10 5.06
N LEU A 150 -13.83 5.87 3.75
CA LEU A 150 -15.06 5.57 3.06
C LEU A 150 -15.11 4.07 2.82
N HIS A 151 -16.09 3.40 3.40
CA HIS A 151 -16.45 2.01 3.10
C HIS A 151 -17.58 2.00 2.09
N LEU A 152 -17.40 1.27 1.00
CA LEU A 152 -18.46 1.00 0.04
C LEU A 152 -18.69 -0.51 0.02
N SER A 153 -19.91 -0.93 0.33
CA SER A 153 -20.37 -2.29 0.04
C SER A 153 -21.12 -2.28 -1.29
N TYR A 154 -20.88 -3.28 -2.12
CA TYR A 154 -21.46 -3.33 -3.45
C TYR A 154 -21.79 -4.76 -3.86
N ARG A 155 -22.73 -4.90 -4.78
CA ARG A 155 -23.09 -6.17 -5.41
C ARG A 155 -22.28 -6.34 -6.69
N SER A 156 -21.67 -7.51 -6.87
CA SER A 156 -21.03 -7.91 -8.12
C SER A 156 -21.48 -9.31 -8.49
N GLY A 157 -22.47 -9.41 -9.39
CA GLY A 157 -23.13 -10.68 -9.67
C GLY A 157 -23.83 -11.24 -8.42
N SER A 158 -23.46 -12.46 -8.02
CA SER A 158 -23.99 -13.13 -6.83
C SER A 158 -23.23 -12.82 -5.53
N THR A 159 -22.14 -12.06 -5.58
CA THR A 159 -21.31 -11.76 -4.41
C THR A 159 -21.48 -10.33 -3.93
N ILE A 160 -21.28 -10.13 -2.63
CA ILE A 160 -21.13 -8.81 -2.03
C ILE A 160 -19.63 -8.54 -1.91
N GLY A 161 -19.18 -7.47 -2.54
CA GLY A 161 -17.83 -6.96 -2.43
C GLY A 161 -17.78 -5.75 -1.51
N GLU A 162 -16.59 -5.49 -0.95
CA GLU A 162 -16.33 -4.33 -0.12
C GLU A 162 -15.06 -3.62 -0.59
N ILE A 163 -15.07 -2.30 -0.54
CA ILE A 163 -13.88 -1.48 -0.75
C ILE A 163 -13.77 -0.44 0.35
N ARG A 164 -12.54 -0.24 0.83
CA ARG A 164 -12.21 0.82 1.79
C ARG A 164 -11.24 1.81 1.15
N LEU A 165 -11.64 3.07 1.09
CA LEU A 165 -10.79 4.21 0.74
C LEU A 165 -10.39 4.94 2.03
N ILE A 166 -9.11 5.26 2.20
CA ILE A 166 -8.58 5.87 3.44
C ILE A 166 -8.14 7.31 3.14
N ASP A 167 -8.42 8.23 4.06
CA ASP A 167 -8.13 9.66 3.94
C ASP A 167 -6.68 10.00 3.57
N ASN A 168 -5.70 9.33 4.16
CA ASN A 168 -4.28 9.57 3.93
C ASN A 168 -3.82 9.27 2.49
N ASP A 169 -4.61 8.47 1.76
CA ASP A 169 -4.34 8.09 0.39
C ASP A 169 -5.00 9.03 -0.61
N ILE A 170 -5.84 9.96 -0.15
CA ILE A 170 -6.68 10.82 -0.98
C ILE A 170 -6.32 12.29 -0.80
N ASP A 171 -6.20 13.01 -1.92
CA ASP A 171 -5.98 14.45 -1.93
C ASP A 171 -7.20 15.18 -1.37
N GLY A 172 -6.98 16.13 -0.44
CA GLY A 172 -8.06 16.77 0.32
C GLY A 172 -8.59 15.96 1.51
N GLY A 173 -8.10 14.74 1.72
CA GLY A 173 -8.29 13.95 2.95
C GLY A 173 -9.75 13.69 3.32
N THR A 174 -10.06 13.91 4.61
CA THR A 174 -11.35 13.57 5.23
C THR A 174 -12.53 14.30 4.60
N GLU A 175 -12.37 15.59 4.30
CA GLU A 175 -13.44 16.42 3.76
C GLU A 175 -13.78 16.04 2.32
N GLN A 176 -12.77 15.75 1.51
CA GLN A 176 -12.98 15.31 0.14
C GLN A 176 -13.66 13.93 0.10
N LEU A 177 -13.24 13.01 0.98
CA LEU A 177 -13.91 11.70 1.13
C LEU A 177 -15.37 11.84 1.57
N ARG A 178 -15.65 12.71 2.56
CA ARG A 178 -17.02 12.96 3.02
C ARG A 178 -17.92 13.48 1.91
N ARG A 179 -17.43 14.45 1.12
CA ARG A 179 -18.17 15.01 -0.02
C ARG A 179 -18.42 13.97 -1.11
N PHE A 180 -17.42 13.15 -1.40
CA PHE A 180 -17.56 12.06 -2.36
C PHE A 180 -18.58 11.01 -1.89
N ALA A 181 -18.55 10.62 -0.61
CA ALA A 181 -19.53 9.70 -0.04
C ALA A 181 -20.97 10.24 -0.15
N ALA A 182 -21.17 11.52 0.20
CA ALA A 182 -22.46 12.18 0.03
C ALA A 182 -22.91 12.19 -1.43
N GLN A 183 -21.99 12.41 -2.37
CA GLN A 183 -22.29 12.38 -3.80
C GLN A 183 -22.71 10.98 -4.27
N VAL A 184 -22.01 9.92 -3.85
CA VAL A 184 -22.41 8.54 -4.16
C VAL A 184 -23.84 8.27 -3.69
N GLU A 185 -24.16 8.67 -2.46
CA GLU A 185 -25.49 8.44 -1.87
C GLU A 185 -26.60 9.23 -2.60
N VAL A 186 -26.32 10.46 -3.03
CA VAL A 186 -27.25 11.26 -3.84
C VAL A 186 -27.54 10.57 -5.18
N TRP A 187 -26.50 10.10 -5.87
CA TRP A 187 -26.65 9.40 -7.16
C TRP A 187 -27.35 8.05 -7.01
N ARG A 188 -27.05 7.31 -5.94
CA ARG A 188 -27.74 6.04 -5.63
C ARG A 188 -29.24 6.27 -5.46
N LYS A 189 -29.64 7.27 -4.67
CA LYS A 189 -31.04 7.63 -4.45
C LYS A 189 -31.74 8.14 -5.70
N SER A 190 -31.04 8.88 -6.57
CA SER A 190 -31.64 9.37 -7.81
C SER A 190 -31.92 8.25 -8.81
N GLN A 191 -31.07 7.23 -8.88
CA GLN A 191 -31.26 6.10 -9.79
C GLN A 191 -32.41 5.19 -9.33
N VAL A 192 -32.52 4.93 -8.03
CA VAL A 192 -33.66 4.16 -7.46
C VAL A 192 -35.01 4.82 -7.81
N ARG A 193 -35.10 6.16 -7.72
CA ARG A 193 -36.33 6.90 -8.05
C ARG A 193 -36.74 6.83 -9.53
N THR A 194 -35.79 6.56 -10.43
CA THR A 194 -36.07 6.44 -11.87
C THR A 194 -36.51 5.03 -12.26
N GLY A 195 -36.09 4.01 -11.50
CA GLY A 195 -36.49 2.60 -11.73
C GLY A 195 -37.90 2.24 -11.26
N ASP A 196 -38.50 3.04 -10.38
CA ASP A 196 -39.87 2.87 -9.86
C ASP A 196 -40.95 3.57 -10.73
N ARG A 197 -40.60 4.07 -11.93
CA ARG A 197 -41.52 4.68 -12.90
C ARG A 197 -41.64 3.83 -14.15
#